data_AF-A0A549T2Z8-F1
#
_entry.id   AF-A0A549T2Z8-F1
#
_cell.length_a   1.000
_cell.length_b   1.000
_cell.length_c   1.000
_cell.angle_alpha   90.00
_cell.angle_beta   90.00
_cell.angle_gamma   90.00
#
_symmetry.space_group_name_H-M   'P 1'
#
loop_
_entity.id
_entity.type
_entity.pdbx_description
1 polymer ?
#
loop_
_entity_poly.entity_id
_entity_poly.type
_entity_poly.pdbx_seq_one_letter_code
_entity_poly.pdbx_strand_id
1 'polypeptide(L)'
;MYEQRSGDVIINVKCAPLHFNSSADLIGTTTSENRFSLHRSNDSKDGLNKIKQTKSLVNGEKIETHCVTNCIKKNINFCPIFSRMMPDMSADCFIPSKRRATEIYIGEYNPILQTLVFSNFVSSPAVRFFRPDARDDLNFKQIDFMHFSVTTIWKLINYRSPDKGVLTPIATMRPEKFGGHLFYAPSLTVQQGGDITRITEYFDFHVGEFINHLTGRSILTNRPSGMAWF
;
A
#
# COMPACT_ATOMS: atom_id res chain seq x y z
N MET A 1 6.12 -6.29 10.10
CA MET A 1 5.19 -5.34 10.75
C MET A 1 5.28 -5.57 12.25
N TYR A 2 5.09 -4.56 13.09
CA TYR A 2 5.08 -4.73 14.54
C TYR A 2 4.24 -3.64 15.21
N GLU A 3 3.80 -3.92 16.43
CA GLU A 3 3.05 -2.98 17.28
C GLU A 3 3.96 -2.35 18.34
N GLN A 4 3.77 -1.06 18.58
CA GLN A 4 4.43 -0.31 19.64
C GLN A 4 3.61 -0.38 20.93
N ARG A 5 4.23 -0.05 22.08
CA ARG A 5 3.53 0.02 23.37
C ARG A 5 2.34 0.99 23.39
N SER A 6 2.34 1.99 22.52
CA SER A 6 1.23 2.94 22.34
C SER A 6 0.01 2.33 21.63
N GLY A 7 0.13 1.11 21.08
CA GLY A 7 -0.87 0.51 20.19
C GLY A 7 -0.73 0.94 18.72
N ASP A 8 0.23 1.81 18.40
CA ASP A 8 0.52 2.17 17.00
C ASP A 8 1.19 1.01 16.27
N VAL A 9 0.82 0.82 15.00
CA VAL A 9 1.37 -0.26 14.16
C VAL A 9 2.33 0.31 13.13
N ILE A 10 3.51 -0.30 13.03
CA ILE A 10 4.56 0.06 12.07
C ILE A 10 4.72 -1.03 11.01
N ILE A 11 4.66 -0.61 9.75
CA ILE A 11 4.89 -1.45 8.57
C ILE A 11 6.14 -0.94 7.86
N ASN A 12 7.24 -1.67 8.02
CA ASN A 12 8.48 -1.39 7.31
C ASN A 12 8.39 -1.92 5.88
N VAL A 13 8.65 -1.05 4.90
CA VAL A 13 8.65 -1.40 3.48
C VAL A 13 10.10 -1.45 3.02
N LYS A 14 10.69 -2.64 3.11
CA LYS A 14 12.07 -2.89 2.65
C LYS A 14 12.16 -2.75 1.13
N CYS A 15 13.31 -2.32 0.63
CA CYS A 15 13.69 -2.38 -0.79
C CYS A 15 12.84 -1.52 -1.74
N ALA A 16 12.56 -0.26 -1.39
CA ALA A 16 12.28 0.76 -2.40
C ALA A 16 13.58 1.56 -2.58
N PRO A 17 14.60 1.03 -3.29
CA PRO A 17 15.96 1.54 -3.18
C PRO A 17 16.06 2.99 -3.64
N LEU A 18 15.21 3.45 -4.56
CA LEU A 18 15.29 4.77 -5.16
C LEU A 18 13.97 5.53 -5.01
N HIS A 19 14.07 6.81 -4.68
CA HIS A 19 13.00 7.79 -4.77
C HIS A 19 13.26 8.73 -5.95
N PHE A 20 12.24 8.92 -6.77
CA PHE A 20 12.23 9.90 -7.85
C PHE A 20 11.27 11.03 -7.46
N ASN A 21 11.70 12.28 -7.60
CA ASN A 21 10.85 13.45 -7.31
C ASN A 21 9.84 13.66 -8.45
N SER A 22 10.21 13.29 -9.67
CA SER A 22 9.35 13.27 -10.86
C SER A 22 9.53 11.98 -11.67
N SER A 23 8.55 11.63 -12.50
CA SER A 23 8.68 10.52 -13.47
C SER A 23 9.73 10.78 -14.55
N ALA A 24 10.22 12.02 -14.68
CA ALA A 24 11.26 12.41 -15.62
C ALA A 24 12.68 12.30 -15.02
N ASP A 25 12.80 12.08 -13.70
CA ASP A 25 14.10 11.98 -13.05
C ASP A 25 14.80 10.68 -13.46
N LEU A 26 15.94 10.79 -14.13
CA LEU A 26 16.74 9.63 -14.54
C LEU A 26 17.54 9.04 -13.36
N ILE A 27 17.84 9.86 -12.35
CA ILE A 27 18.63 9.49 -11.17
C ILE A 27 17.76 9.66 -9.93
N GLY A 28 17.38 8.54 -9.32
CA GLY A 28 16.66 8.55 -8.05
C GLY A 28 17.60 8.70 -6.86
N THR A 29 17.12 9.29 -5.77
CA THR A 29 17.85 9.34 -4.50
C THR A 29 17.61 8.07 -3.70
N THR A 30 18.68 7.49 -3.14
CA THR A 30 18.55 6.26 -2.36
C THR A 30 17.68 6.47 -1.12
N THR A 31 16.72 5.57 -0.91
CA THR A 31 15.88 5.58 0.29
C THR A 31 16.55 4.75 1.40
N SER A 32 16.88 5.37 2.52
CA SER A 32 17.43 4.70 3.70
C SER A 32 16.33 4.04 4.54
N GLU A 33 15.14 4.62 4.56
CA GLU A 33 13.99 4.09 5.29
C GLU A 33 12.68 4.41 4.55
N ASN A 34 11.77 3.44 4.49
CA ASN A 34 10.39 3.66 4.07
C ASN A 34 9.47 2.85 4.99
N ARG A 35 8.61 3.55 5.72
CA ARG A 35 7.68 2.92 6.66
C ARG A 35 6.31 3.59 6.62
N PHE A 36 5.29 2.80 6.93
CA PHE A 36 3.95 3.30 7.24
C PHE A 36 3.69 3.14 8.73
N SER A 37 3.08 4.15 9.35
CA SER A 37 2.63 4.12 10.73
C SER A 37 1.12 4.35 10.81
N LEU A 38 0.43 3.47 11.53
CA LEU A 38 -1.01 3.52 11.76
C LEU A 38 -1.23 4.08 13.16
N HIS A 39 -1.92 5.22 13.25
CA HIS A 39 -2.14 5.94 14.49
C HIS A 39 -3.62 5.98 14.86
N ARG A 40 -3.92 5.58 16.09
CA ARG A 40 -5.26 5.72 16.67
C ARG A 40 -5.33 7.11 17.30
N SER A 41 -6.00 8.05 16.64
CA SER A 41 -6.17 9.38 17.23
C SER A 41 -7.25 9.29 18.31
N ASN A 42 -6.84 9.04 19.55
CA ASN A 42 -7.78 8.89 20.68
C ASN A 42 -8.62 10.15 20.90
N ASP A 43 -8.03 11.34 20.68
CA ASP A 43 -8.68 12.63 20.92
C ASP A 43 -9.44 13.19 19.70
N SER A 44 -9.49 12.45 18.58
CA SER A 44 -10.26 12.91 17.41
C SER A 44 -11.76 12.82 17.69
N LYS A 45 -12.39 13.99 17.86
CA LYS A 45 -13.85 14.18 17.99
C LYS A 45 -14.63 13.55 16.83
N ASP A 46 -14.07 13.61 15.63
CA ASP A 46 -14.70 13.09 14.41
C ASP A 46 -14.40 11.60 14.16
N GLY A 47 -13.78 10.92 15.13
CA GLY A 47 -13.54 9.49 15.05
C GLY A 47 -12.47 9.08 14.02
N LEU A 48 -11.49 9.94 13.76
CA LEU A 48 -10.50 9.74 12.70
C LEU A 48 -9.28 8.93 13.16
N ASN A 49 -8.66 8.23 12.23
CA ASN A 49 -7.37 7.56 12.31
C ASN A 49 -6.44 8.13 11.25
N LYS A 50 -5.13 8.09 11.51
CA LYS A 50 -4.11 8.59 10.59
C LYS A 50 -3.18 7.46 10.15
N ILE A 51 -3.02 7.32 8.85
CA ILE A 51 -1.99 6.51 8.21
C ILE A 51 -0.92 7.48 7.75
N LYS A 52 0.33 7.29 8.19
CA LYS A 52 1.45 8.15 7.81
C LYS A 52 2.50 7.34 7.09
N GLN A 53 2.91 7.76 5.90
CA GLN A 53 4.13 7.28 5.30
C GLN A 53 5.28 8.18 5.73
N THR A 54 6.42 7.59 6.07
CA THR A 54 7.69 8.28 6.27
C THR A 54 8.72 7.65 5.35
N LYS A 55 9.32 8.47 4.48
CA LYS A 55 10.44 8.09 3.64
C LYS A 55 11.64 8.96 4.00
N SER A 56 12.72 8.33 4.42
CA SER A 56 14.00 8.98 4.69
C SER A 56 14.96 8.65 3.55
N LEU A 57 15.62 9.67 3.03
CA LEU A 57 16.58 9.56 1.94
C LEU A 57 18.02 9.62 2.49
N VAL A 58 18.98 9.04 1.76
CA VAL A 58 20.40 9.02 2.19
C VAL A 58 21.03 10.41 2.25
N ASN A 59 20.48 11.38 1.52
CA ASN A 59 20.90 12.78 1.55
C ASN A 59 20.36 13.55 2.78
N GLY A 60 19.65 12.87 3.70
CA GLY A 60 19.05 13.46 4.90
C GLY A 60 17.65 14.03 4.71
N GLU A 61 17.14 14.08 3.47
CA GLU A 61 15.77 14.54 3.20
C GLU A 61 14.73 13.57 3.76
N LYS A 62 13.63 14.12 4.27
CA LYS A 62 12.51 13.36 4.82
C LYS A 62 11.20 13.75 4.16
N ILE A 63 10.54 12.77 3.57
CA ILE A 63 9.26 12.93 2.89
C ILE A 63 8.18 12.26 3.72
N GLU A 64 7.12 13.00 4.01
CA GLU A 64 5.99 12.51 4.78
C GLU A 64 4.68 12.73 4.02
N THR A 65 3.91 11.65 3.87
CA THR A 65 2.54 11.70 3.35
C THR A 65 1.58 11.16 4.40
N HIS A 66 0.32 11.57 4.30
CA HIS A 66 -0.71 11.23 5.26
C HIS A 66 -1.98 10.82 4.55
N CYS A 67 -2.68 9.85 5.13
CA CYS A 67 -4.05 9.48 4.82
C CYS A 67 -4.87 9.52 6.12
N VAL A 68 -6.07 10.07 6.06
CA VAL A 68 -6.99 10.08 7.19
C VAL A 68 -8.23 9.25 6.86
N THR A 69 -8.65 8.40 7.78
CA THR A 69 -9.79 7.49 7.61
C THR A 69 -10.60 7.37 8.88
N ASN A 70 -11.90 7.13 8.78
CA ASN A 70 -12.76 6.79 9.92
C ASN A 70 -13.18 5.31 9.95
N CYS A 71 -12.76 4.50 8.97
CA CYS A 71 -13.25 3.12 8.81
C CYS A 71 -12.94 2.23 10.03
N ILE A 72 -11.79 2.46 10.67
CA ILE A 72 -11.31 1.68 11.82
C ILE A 72 -12.19 1.96 13.04
N LYS A 73 -12.53 3.23 13.34
CA LYS A 73 -13.44 3.53 14.46
C LYS A 73 -14.90 3.19 14.17
N LYS A 74 -15.32 3.22 12.89
CA LYS A 74 -16.68 2.83 12.49
C LYS A 74 -16.91 1.32 12.46
N ASN A 75 -15.87 0.49 12.48
CA ASN A 75 -15.96 -0.98 12.48
C ASN A 75 -16.71 -1.58 11.26
N ILE A 76 -16.65 -0.93 10.08
CA ILE A 76 -17.44 -1.38 8.91
C ILE A 76 -16.60 -1.75 7.68
N ASN A 77 -15.45 -1.11 7.47
CA ASN A 77 -14.75 -1.12 6.18
C ASN A 77 -13.23 -1.32 6.33
N PHE A 78 -12.58 -1.49 5.18
CA PHE A 78 -11.14 -1.52 5.00
C PHE A 78 -10.66 -0.24 4.31
N CYS A 79 -9.59 0.37 4.80
CA CYS A 79 -8.91 1.47 4.14
C CYS A 79 -7.60 0.96 3.50
N PRO A 80 -7.35 1.23 2.21
CA PRO A 80 -6.07 0.91 1.61
C PRO A 80 -4.94 1.70 2.27
N ILE A 81 -3.79 1.05 2.44
CA ILE A 81 -2.54 1.66 2.91
C ILE A 81 -1.63 1.91 1.70
N PHE A 82 -1.33 0.85 0.95
CA PHE A 82 -0.55 0.90 -0.28
C PHE A 82 -0.73 -0.37 -1.12
N SER A 83 -0.44 -0.24 -2.41
CA SER A 83 -0.27 -1.34 -3.37
C SER A 83 1.19 -1.43 -3.79
N ARG A 84 1.70 -2.63 -4.07
CA ARG A 84 3.08 -2.84 -4.45
C ARG A 84 3.23 -3.93 -5.50
N MET A 85 4.02 -3.63 -6.52
CA MET A 85 4.64 -4.61 -7.41
C MET A 85 6.10 -4.79 -6.99
N MET A 86 6.50 -6.02 -6.72
CA MET A 86 7.87 -6.33 -6.33
C MET A 86 8.80 -6.37 -7.54
N PRO A 87 10.06 -5.93 -7.40
CA PRO A 87 11.09 -6.23 -8.40
C PRO A 87 11.43 -7.72 -8.36
N ASP A 88 12.43 -8.12 -9.14
CA ASP A 88 13.10 -9.40 -8.95
C ASP A 88 13.54 -9.58 -7.49
N MET A 89 12.98 -10.59 -6.82
CA MET A 89 13.23 -10.89 -5.42
C MET A 89 14.35 -11.91 -5.19
N SER A 90 15.07 -12.34 -6.24
CA SER A 90 16.17 -13.31 -6.15
C SER A 90 17.40 -12.77 -5.41
N ALA A 91 17.52 -11.45 -5.27
CA ALA A 91 18.63 -10.83 -4.57
C ALA A 91 18.59 -11.06 -3.04
N ASP A 92 19.77 -11.22 -2.43
CA ASP A 92 19.94 -11.46 -0.99
C ASP A 92 19.28 -10.40 -0.09
N CYS A 93 19.08 -9.18 -0.60
CA CYS A 93 18.42 -8.12 0.14
C CYS A 93 16.95 -8.44 0.48
N PHE A 94 16.32 -9.39 -0.22
CA PHE A 94 14.97 -9.88 0.07
C PHE A 94 14.96 -11.06 1.05
N ILE A 95 16.11 -11.69 1.31
CA ILE A 95 16.22 -12.74 2.31
C ILE A 95 16.09 -12.09 3.70
N PRO A 96 15.13 -12.54 4.54
CA PRO A 96 14.95 -11.98 5.88
C PRO A 96 16.16 -12.32 6.77
N SER A 97 16.76 -11.31 7.39
CA SER A 97 17.94 -11.48 8.25
C SER A 97 17.62 -12.02 9.66
N LYS A 98 16.35 -12.14 10.06
CA LYS A 98 15.92 -12.61 11.38
C LYS A 98 14.68 -13.51 11.29
N ARG A 99 14.76 -14.72 11.87
CA ARG A 99 13.70 -15.76 11.93
C ARG A 99 12.50 -15.46 12.86
N ARG A 100 12.24 -14.20 13.23
CA ARG A 100 11.13 -13.85 14.16
C ARG A 100 9.82 -13.46 13.46
N ALA A 101 9.71 -13.70 12.15
CA ALA A 101 8.50 -13.41 11.40
C ALA A 101 7.69 -14.69 11.18
N THR A 102 6.36 -14.57 11.15
CA THR A 102 5.50 -15.62 10.60
C THR A 102 5.78 -15.75 9.11
N GLU A 103 6.27 -16.91 8.69
CA GLU A 103 6.49 -17.23 7.29
C GLU A 103 5.20 -17.77 6.69
N ILE A 104 4.87 -17.32 5.49
CA ILE A 104 3.73 -17.80 4.71
C ILE A 104 4.28 -18.25 3.38
N TYR A 105 4.05 -19.51 3.04
CA TYR A 105 4.35 -20.01 1.71
C TYR A 105 3.32 -19.45 0.72
N ILE A 106 3.80 -18.76 -0.32
CA ILE A 106 2.96 -18.09 -1.32
C ILE A 106 3.03 -18.76 -2.71
N GLY A 107 3.65 -19.93 -2.78
CA GLY A 107 3.97 -20.63 -4.04
C GLY A 107 5.44 -20.54 -4.43
N GLU A 108 5.78 -21.22 -5.51
CA GLU A 108 7.09 -21.08 -6.15
C GLU A 108 7.16 -19.78 -6.95
N TYR A 109 8.30 -19.10 -6.87
CA TYR A 109 8.53 -17.83 -7.54
C TYR A 109 9.65 -17.99 -8.58
N ASN A 110 9.32 -17.77 -9.85
CA ASN A 110 10.29 -17.67 -10.92
C ASN A 110 10.32 -16.22 -11.46
N PRO A 111 11.38 -15.43 -11.22
CA PRO A 111 11.43 -14.02 -11.63
C PRO A 111 11.37 -13.80 -13.15
N ILE A 112 11.68 -14.82 -13.95
CA ILE A 112 11.58 -14.74 -15.42
C ILE A 112 10.13 -14.82 -15.89
N LEU A 113 9.27 -15.52 -15.14
CA LEU A 113 7.89 -15.82 -15.54
C LEU A 113 6.85 -15.10 -14.68
N GLN A 114 7.22 -14.69 -13.47
CA GLN A 114 6.27 -14.25 -12.46
C GLN A 114 6.72 -12.98 -11.75
N THR A 115 5.73 -12.19 -11.34
CA THR A 115 5.89 -10.99 -10.51
C THR A 115 4.94 -11.07 -9.31
N LEU A 116 5.44 -10.79 -8.11
CA LEU A 116 4.59 -10.66 -6.93
C LEU A 116 3.97 -9.27 -6.86
N VAL A 117 2.64 -9.24 -6.79
CA VAL A 117 1.85 -8.03 -6.53
C VAL A 117 1.03 -8.21 -5.26
N PHE A 118 0.97 -7.17 -4.43
CA PHE A 118 0.19 -7.21 -3.19
C PHE A 118 -0.31 -5.83 -2.79
N SER A 119 -1.39 -5.80 -2.02
CA SER A 119 -1.93 -4.59 -1.38
C SER A 119 -2.14 -4.82 0.10
N ASN A 120 -1.92 -3.77 0.90
CA ASN A 120 -2.20 -3.78 2.32
C ASN A 120 -3.35 -2.84 2.64
N PHE A 121 -4.26 -3.33 3.48
CA PHE A 121 -5.44 -2.62 3.95
C PHE A 121 -5.43 -2.62 5.48
N VAL A 122 -5.97 -1.57 6.09
CA VAL A 122 -6.23 -1.49 7.52
C VAL A 122 -7.72 -1.47 7.79
N SER A 123 -8.14 -2.16 8.84
CA SER A 123 -9.51 -2.14 9.36
C SER A 123 -9.50 -2.21 10.89
N SER A 124 -10.68 -2.21 11.49
CA SER A 124 -10.85 -2.60 12.89
C SER A 124 -10.64 -4.10 13.08
N PRO A 125 -10.12 -4.58 14.22
CA PRO A 125 -10.11 -6.00 14.57
C PRO A 125 -11.49 -6.67 14.53
N ALA A 126 -12.59 -5.91 14.64
CA ALA A 126 -13.95 -6.43 14.51
C ALA A 126 -14.34 -6.76 13.06
N VAL A 127 -13.63 -6.21 12.06
CA VAL A 127 -13.90 -6.42 10.64
C VAL A 127 -13.06 -7.59 10.15
N ARG A 128 -13.72 -8.60 9.57
CA ARG A 128 -13.04 -9.80 9.06
C ARG A 128 -13.02 -9.81 7.56
N PHE A 129 -11.85 -10.07 7.00
CA PHE A 129 -11.74 -10.36 5.58
C PHE A 129 -12.12 -11.82 5.35
N PHE A 130 -13.06 -12.03 4.45
CA PHE A 130 -13.37 -13.34 3.91
C PHE A 130 -13.31 -13.24 2.39
N ARG A 131 -13.05 -14.36 1.73
CA ARG A 131 -13.05 -14.41 0.28
C ARG A 131 -14.52 -14.33 -0.19
N PRO A 132 -14.93 -13.29 -0.94
CA PRO A 132 -16.33 -13.12 -1.31
C PRO A 132 -16.78 -14.18 -2.33
N ASP A 133 -15.86 -14.68 -3.18
CA ASP A 133 -16.12 -15.65 -4.24
C ASP A 133 -15.09 -16.80 -4.23
N ALA A 134 -15.36 -17.92 -4.90
CA ALA A 134 -14.39 -18.99 -5.18
C ALA A 134 -13.33 -18.59 -6.24
N ARG A 135 -12.80 -17.36 -6.17
CA ARG A 135 -11.66 -16.95 -6.99
C ARG A 135 -10.40 -17.63 -6.45
N ASP A 136 -9.93 -18.63 -7.19
CA ASP A 136 -8.81 -19.49 -6.77
C ASP A 136 -7.45 -18.79 -6.77
N ASP A 137 -7.34 -17.60 -7.35
CA ASP A 137 -6.07 -16.90 -7.58
C ASP A 137 -5.78 -15.76 -6.58
N LEU A 138 -6.72 -15.44 -5.69
CA LEU A 138 -6.56 -14.38 -4.70
C LEU A 138 -6.20 -14.94 -3.33
N ASN A 139 -5.01 -14.59 -2.85
CA ASN A 139 -4.51 -15.00 -1.55
C ASN A 139 -4.58 -13.82 -0.58
N PHE A 140 -4.85 -14.11 0.70
CA PHE A 140 -4.86 -13.08 1.72
C PHE A 140 -4.38 -13.59 3.08
N LYS A 141 -3.95 -12.65 3.91
CA LYS A 141 -3.64 -12.86 5.32
C LYS A 141 -4.10 -11.63 6.09
N GLN A 142 -4.86 -11.87 7.14
CA GLN A 142 -5.22 -10.85 8.12
C GLN A 142 -4.42 -11.07 9.41
N ILE A 143 -3.85 -9.99 9.94
CA ILE A 143 -3.09 -9.98 11.20
C ILE A 143 -3.71 -8.93 12.11
N ASP A 144 -4.12 -9.36 13.30
CA ASP A 144 -4.71 -8.50 14.31
C ASP A 144 -3.64 -7.91 15.24
N PHE A 145 -3.86 -6.65 15.57
CA PHE A 145 -3.17 -5.87 16.58
C PHE A 145 -4.21 -5.33 17.58
N MET A 146 -3.77 -4.65 18.64
CA MET A 146 -4.67 -4.19 19.70
C MET A 146 -5.81 -3.32 19.19
N HIS A 147 -5.55 -2.48 18.19
CA HIS A 147 -6.49 -1.48 17.68
C HIS A 147 -6.72 -1.53 16.17
N PHE A 148 -5.99 -2.39 15.48
CA PHE A 148 -5.97 -2.45 14.03
C PHE A 148 -5.96 -3.90 13.59
N SER A 149 -6.52 -4.14 12.42
CA SER A 149 -6.24 -5.35 11.68
C SER A 149 -5.65 -4.99 10.33
N VAL A 150 -4.52 -5.60 9.97
CA VAL A 150 -3.86 -5.40 8.68
C VAL A 150 -4.15 -6.61 7.81
N THR A 151 -4.80 -6.37 6.68
CA THR A 151 -5.08 -7.40 5.68
C THR A 151 -4.14 -7.19 4.49
N THR A 152 -3.33 -8.19 4.19
CA THR A 152 -2.53 -8.25 2.97
C THR A 152 -3.26 -9.14 1.96
N ILE A 153 -3.50 -8.64 0.76
CA ILE A 153 -3.98 -9.41 -0.39
C ILE A 153 -2.85 -9.49 -1.40
N TRP A 154 -2.60 -10.67 -2.00
CA TRP A 154 -1.54 -10.85 -2.97
C TRP A 154 -1.86 -11.88 -4.06
N LYS A 155 -1.10 -11.79 -5.16
CA LYS A 155 -1.10 -12.72 -6.28
C LYS A 155 0.26 -12.75 -6.97
N LEU A 156 0.63 -13.90 -7.53
CA LEU A 156 1.70 -14.01 -8.52
C LEU A 156 1.06 -13.83 -9.90
N ILE A 157 1.50 -12.82 -10.65
CA ILE A 157 1.07 -12.60 -12.04
C ILE A 157 2.11 -13.15 -13.00
N ASN A 158 1.66 -13.64 -14.17
CA ASN A 158 2.52 -14.30 -15.17
C ASN A 158 3.25 -13.29 -16.08
N TYR A 159 4.04 -12.42 -15.46
CA TYR A 159 4.92 -11.47 -16.13
C TYR A 159 6.30 -11.50 -15.49
N ARG A 160 7.34 -11.30 -16.30
CA ARG A 160 8.72 -11.15 -15.81
C ARG A 160 8.79 -10.05 -14.75
N SER A 161 9.42 -10.37 -13.62
CA SER A 161 9.70 -9.38 -12.59
C SER A 161 10.56 -8.24 -13.12
N PRO A 162 10.20 -6.98 -12.86
CA PRO A 162 10.98 -5.84 -13.29
C PRO A 162 12.23 -5.68 -12.42
N ASP A 163 13.24 -4.97 -12.94
CA ASP A 163 14.42 -4.63 -12.16
C ASP A 163 14.07 -3.70 -10.98
N LYS A 164 12.99 -2.92 -11.12
CA LYS A 164 12.52 -1.94 -10.14
C LYS A 164 11.07 -2.22 -9.77
N GLY A 165 10.79 -2.30 -8.47
CA GLY A 165 9.43 -2.42 -7.96
C GLY A 165 8.71 -1.08 -7.97
N VAL A 166 7.38 -1.14 -7.94
CA VAL A 166 6.52 0.04 -7.86
C VAL A 166 5.74 -0.02 -6.55
N LEU A 167 5.72 1.09 -5.82
CA LEU A 167 4.95 1.26 -4.59
C LEU A 167 3.99 2.43 -4.78
N THR A 168 2.69 2.15 -4.68
CA THR A 168 1.62 3.13 -4.81
C THR A 168 0.97 3.36 -3.44
N PRO A 169 1.42 4.35 -2.65
CA PRO A 169 0.80 4.67 -1.36
C PRO A 169 -0.57 5.33 -1.55
N ILE A 170 -1.45 5.18 -0.56
CA ILE A 170 -2.60 6.06 -0.42
C ILE A 170 -2.17 7.34 0.30
N ALA A 171 -2.47 8.48 -0.29
CA ALA A 171 -2.27 9.78 0.32
C ALA A 171 -3.54 10.64 0.16
N THR A 172 -4.02 11.18 1.28
CA THR A 172 -4.98 12.29 1.28
C THR A 172 -4.13 13.57 1.32
N MET A 173 -3.93 14.21 0.17
CA MET A 173 -3.02 15.35 0.06
C MET A 173 -3.53 16.56 0.86
N ARG A 174 -2.62 17.38 1.36
CA ARG A 174 -2.96 18.76 1.77
C ARG A 174 -2.90 19.64 0.51
N PRO A 175 -3.89 20.52 0.26
CA PRO A 175 -3.96 21.34 -0.96
C PRO A 175 -2.70 22.18 -1.25
N GLU A 176 -1.96 22.56 -0.21
CA GLU A 176 -0.89 23.57 -0.27
C GLU A 176 0.45 23.07 -0.84
N LYS A 177 0.63 21.76 -1.07
CA LYS A 177 1.95 21.16 -1.42
C LYS A 177 2.20 20.90 -2.90
N PHE A 178 1.25 21.15 -3.80
CA PHE A 178 1.49 21.04 -5.24
C PHE A 178 1.44 22.41 -5.90
N GLY A 179 2.59 22.86 -6.42
CA GLY A 179 2.66 23.97 -7.34
C GLY A 179 1.87 23.65 -8.62
N GLY A 180 0.69 24.23 -8.74
CA GLY A 180 0.15 24.73 -10.01
C GLY A 180 -0.38 23.77 -11.08
N HIS A 181 -0.20 22.44 -11.01
CA HIS A 181 -0.66 21.58 -12.11
C HIS A 181 -1.51 20.37 -11.66
N LEU A 182 -2.83 20.53 -11.87
CA LEU A 182 -3.86 19.56 -12.26
C LEU A 182 -3.74 18.10 -11.77
N PHE A 183 -4.54 17.71 -10.77
CA PHE A 183 -5.74 16.86 -10.92
C PHE A 183 -6.39 16.59 -9.53
N TYR A 184 -7.63 17.08 -9.39
CA TYR A 184 -8.71 16.70 -8.45
C TYR A 184 -8.61 16.92 -6.91
N ALA A 185 -9.49 17.84 -6.49
CA ALA A 185 -10.17 18.02 -5.20
C ALA A 185 -9.41 18.64 -4.00
N PRO A 186 -9.78 19.87 -3.57
CA PRO A 186 -9.31 20.51 -2.36
C PRO A 186 -10.15 20.06 -1.17
N SER A 187 -9.68 19.09 -0.40
CA SER A 187 -10.03 18.88 1.01
C SER A 187 -9.27 17.67 1.53
N LEU A 188 -9.06 17.61 2.84
CA LEU A 188 -8.62 16.41 3.51
C LEU A 188 -9.75 15.37 3.40
N THR A 189 -9.89 14.69 2.24
CA THR A 189 -10.98 13.73 2.05
C THR A 189 -10.76 12.55 2.99
N VAL A 190 -11.61 12.44 4.01
CA VAL A 190 -11.58 11.30 4.93
C VAL A 190 -11.95 10.07 4.12
N GLN A 191 -11.03 9.11 4.01
CA GLN A 191 -11.29 7.85 3.35
C GLN A 191 -12.31 7.05 4.16
N GLN A 192 -13.52 6.82 3.63
CA GLN A 192 -14.53 6.00 4.31
C GLN A 192 -14.24 4.49 4.21
N GLY A 193 -13.24 4.12 3.40
CA GLY A 193 -12.88 2.74 3.13
C GLY A 193 -13.87 2.04 2.19
N GLY A 194 -13.56 0.79 1.84
CA GLY A 194 -14.41 -0.09 1.07
C GLY A 194 -14.79 -1.34 1.85
N ASP A 195 -15.91 -1.94 1.50
CA ASP A 195 -16.19 -3.33 1.84
C ASP A 195 -15.23 -4.29 1.11
N ILE A 196 -15.39 -5.58 1.34
CA ILE A 196 -14.54 -6.64 0.77
C ILE A 196 -14.56 -6.61 -0.77
N THR A 197 -15.72 -6.41 -1.37
CA THR A 197 -15.88 -6.32 -2.82
C THR A 197 -15.06 -5.16 -3.36
N ARG A 198 -15.23 -3.97 -2.80
CA ARG A 198 -14.50 -2.76 -3.22
C ARG A 198 -12.99 -2.85 -3.05
N ILE A 199 -12.50 -3.48 -1.98
CA ILE A 199 -11.03 -3.62 -1.82
C ILE A 199 -10.44 -4.69 -2.74
N THR A 200 -11.24 -5.67 -3.14
CA THR A 200 -10.85 -6.65 -4.16
C THR A 200 -10.78 -5.99 -5.53
N GLU A 201 -11.79 -5.19 -5.90
CA GLU A 201 -11.78 -4.37 -7.12
C GLU A 201 -10.61 -3.38 -7.14
N TYR A 202 -10.31 -2.75 -6.00
CA TYR A 202 -9.14 -1.88 -5.86
C TYR A 202 -7.84 -2.64 -6.11
N PHE A 203 -7.70 -3.85 -5.56
CA PHE A 203 -6.53 -4.69 -5.81
C PHE A 203 -6.41 -5.04 -7.30
N ASP A 204 -7.48 -5.52 -7.92
CA ASP A 204 -7.52 -5.87 -9.34
C ASP A 204 -7.17 -4.66 -10.24
N PHE A 205 -7.66 -3.46 -9.90
CA PHE A 205 -7.29 -2.22 -10.58
C PHE A 205 -5.77 -1.98 -10.55
N HIS A 206 -5.14 -2.08 -9.39
CA HIS A 206 -3.67 -1.91 -9.28
C HIS A 206 -2.89 -3.02 -9.99
N VAL A 207 -3.40 -4.26 -9.98
CA VAL A 207 -2.81 -5.34 -10.79
C VAL A 207 -2.83 -4.96 -12.28
N GLY A 208 -3.94 -4.43 -12.78
CA GLY A 208 -4.04 -3.91 -14.15
C GLY A 208 -3.03 -2.81 -14.45
N GLU A 209 -2.91 -1.82 -13.56
CA GLU A 209 -1.94 -0.72 -13.72
C GLU A 209 -0.48 -1.21 -13.70
N PHE A 210 -0.17 -2.21 -12.87
CA PHE A 210 1.16 -2.83 -12.86
C PHE A 210 1.45 -3.62 -14.13
N ILE A 211 0.47 -4.36 -14.67
CA ILE A 211 0.61 -5.04 -15.97
C ILE A 211 0.84 -4.03 -17.10
N ASN A 212 0.12 -2.91 -17.09
CA ASN A 212 0.31 -1.82 -18.05
C ASN A 212 1.74 -1.27 -17.97
N HIS A 213 2.25 -1.04 -16.76
CA HIS A 213 3.62 -0.63 -16.52
C HIS A 213 4.64 -1.63 -17.08
N LEU A 214 4.46 -2.93 -16.82
CA LEU A 214 5.36 -3.99 -17.30
C LEU A 214 5.35 -4.15 -18.82
N THR A 215 4.22 -3.85 -19.47
CA THR A 215 4.05 -3.98 -20.92
C THR A 215 4.36 -2.71 -21.69
N GLY A 216 4.74 -1.62 -21.00
CA GLY A 216 4.99 -0.32 -21.62
C GLY A 216 3.74 0.33 -22.23
N ARG A 217 2.55 -0.16 -21.88
CA ARG A 217 1.28 0.39 -22.36
C ARG A 217 0.88 1.54 -21.44
N SER A 218 1.14 2.77 -21.86
CA SER A 218 0.56 3.95 -21.21
C SER A 218 -0.93 4.01 -21.59
N ILE A 219 -1.82 3.71 -20.65
CA ILE A 219 -3.20 4.15 -20.78
C ILE A 219 -3.21 5.59 -20.27
N LEU A 220 -3.62 6.54 -21.12
CA LEU A 220 -4.21 7.78 -20.64
C LEU A 220 -5.47 7.37 -19.86
N THR A 221 -5.34 7.07 -18.57
CA THR A 221 -6.44 6.50 -17.80
C THR A 221 -7.54 7.53 -17.61
N ASN A 222 -8.61 7.40 -18.38
CA ASN A 222 -9.93 7.66 -17.87
C ASN A 222 -10.11 6.74 -16.65
N ARG A 223 -9.91 7.28 -15.44
CA ARG A 223 -10.42 6.63 -14.23
C ARG A 223 -11.88 6.27 -14.50
N PRO A 224 -12.37 5.06 -14.17
CA PRO A 224 -13.80 4.80 -14.20
C PRO A 224 -14.48 5.89 -13.36
N SER A 225 -15.30 6.70 -14.02
CA SER A 225 -16.12 7.75 -13.40
C SER A 225 -17.11 7.07 -12.46
N GLY A 226 -16.67 6.79 -11.25
CA GLY A 226 -17.40 6.02 -10.24
C GLY A 226 -16.55 5.56 -9.04
N MET A 227 -15.22 5.39 -9.19
CA MET A 227 -14.32 5.10 -8.05
C MET A 227 -13.87 6.38 -7.32
N ALA A 228 -14.83 7.19 -6.91
CA ALA A 228 -14.53 8.24 -5.96
C ALA A 228 -14.52 7.62 -4.56
N TRP A 229 -13.32 7.51 -3.99
CA TRP A 229 -13.13 7.20 -2.57
C TRP A 229 -13.59 8.41 -1.76
N PHE A 230 -14.90 8.51 -1.55
CA PHE A 230 -15.54 9.50 -0.67
C PHE A 230 -15.66 8.99 0.76
#